data_AF-A0A3D4JY14-F1
#
_entry.id   AF-A0A3D4JY14-F1
#
_cell.length_a   1.000
_cell.length_b   1.000
_cell.length_c   1.000
_cell.angle_alpha   90.00
_cell.angle_beta   90.00
_cell.angle_gamma   90.00
#
_symmetry.space_group_name_H-M   'P 1'
#
loop_
_entity.id
_entity.type
_entity.pdbx_description
1 polymer ?
#
loop_
_entity_poly.entity_id
_entity_poly.type
_entity_poly.pdbx_seq_one_letter_code
_entity_poly.pdbx_strand_id
1 'polypeptide(L)'
;MTKSFDDITLRNISDIISNMLTHTKITEHLSGAGISQSQNGTNKTDRLFYALKERQIQDRCGNNVLAFVVRLLNPKRYNSEDEFEKDRTTLNEKLVYEGIEIDKSGQPRQVDRAKTISEAKSRSLKIKEKVHGIGVD
;
A
#
# COMPACT_ATOMS: atom_id res chain seq x y z
N MET A 1 -5.25 15.08 -6.34
CA MET A 1 -3.80 14.79 -6.20
C MET A 1 -3.54 14.28 -4.79
N THR A 2 -2.89 13.13 -4.67
CA THR A 2 -2.48 12.57 -3.37
C THR A 2 -1.30 13.37 -2.83
N LYS A 3 -1.43 13.87 -1.60
CA LYS A 3 -0.34 14.56 -0.91
C LYS A 3 0.85 13.62 -0.75
N SER A 4 2.05 14.18 -0.65
CA SER A 4 3.24 13.40 -0.29
C SER A 4 3.04 12.75 1.07
N PHE A 5 3.33 11.46 1.14
CA PHE A 5 3.32 10.67 2.36
C PHE A 5 4.53 11.04 3.23
N ASP A 6 4.34 11.05 4.55
CA ASP A 6 5.44 11.24 5.50
C ASP A 6 6.40 10.03 5.50
N ASP A 7 7.62 10.24 5.96
CA ASP A 7 8.65 9.20 6.11
C ASP A 7 8.15 8.00 6.93
N ILE A 8 7.36 8.25 7.97
CA ILE A 8 6.77 7.18 8.78
C ILE A 8 5.85 6.31 7.93
N THR A 9 4.95 6.93 7.17
CA THR A 9 3.98 6.23 6.30
C THR A 9 4.71 5.44 5.21
N LEU A 10 5.70 6.05 4.54
CA LEU A 10 6.51 5.39 3.53
C LEU A 10 7.26 4.18 4.08
N ARG A 11 7.84 4.28 5.27
CA ARG A 11 8.58 3.16 5.88
C ARG A 11 7.65 2.01 6.27
N ASN A 12 6.48 2.31 6.84
CA ASN A 12 5.48 1.28 7.14
C ASN A 12 5.00 0.56 5.86
N ILE A 13 4.66 1.32 4.80
CA ILE A 13 4.24 0.75 3.51
C ILE A 13 5.35 -0.13 2.92
N SER A 14 6.60 0.35 2.96
CA SER A 14 7.76 -0.37 2.44
C SER A 14 8.00 -1.68 3.21
N ASP A 15 7.82 -1.67 4.52
CA ASP A 15 7.98 -2.85 5.36
C ASP A 15 6.96 -3.94 5.00
N ILE A 16 5.69 -3.56 4.92
CA ILE A 16 4.60 -4.47 4.52
C ILE A 16 4.89 -5.08 3.14
N ILE A 17 5.22 -4.24 2.15
CA ILE A 17 5.52 -4.70 0.78
C ILE A 17 6.76 -5.61 0.73
N SER A 18 7.78 -5.31 1.53
CA SER A 18 9.01 -6.09 1.57
C SER A 18 8.81 -7.52 2.10
N ASN A 19 7.77 -7.72 2.89
CA ASN A 19 7.36 -9.01 3.40
C ASN A 19 6.47 -9.77 2.40
N MET A 20 5.69 -9.04 1.60
CA MET A 20 4.84 -9.61 0.53
C MET A 20 5.65 -10.05 -0.70
N LEU A 21 6.84 -9.46 -0.94
CA LEU A 21 7.62 -9.69 -2.15
C LEU A 21 9.05 -10.17 -1.89
N THR A 22 9.57 -10.97 -2.83
CA THR A 22 10.99 -11.33 -2.88
C THR A 22 11.85 -10.19 -3.47
N HIS A 23 13.16 -10.22 -3.21
CA HIS A 23 14.12 -9.21 -3.72
C HIS A 23 14.01 -8.99 -5.24
N THR A 24 13.88 -10.08 -5.99
CA THR A 24 13.76 -10.05 -7.45
C THR A 24 12.45 -9.38 -7.87
N LYS A 25 11.32 -9.76 -7.24
CA LYS A 25 10.01 -9.17 -7.54
C LYS A 25 9.98 -7.68 -7.26
N ILE A 26 10.55 -7.23 -6.14
CA ILE A 26 10.63 -5.79 -5.80
C ILE A 26 11.29 -5.00 -6.94
N THR A 27 12.39 -5.52 -7.47
CA THR A 27 13.11 -4.90 -8.60
C THR A 27 12.25 -4.80 -9.85
N GLU A 28 11.60 -5.91 -10.25
CA GLU A 28 10.69 -5.94 -11.40
C GLU A 28 9.54 -4.95 -11.24
N HIS A 29 8.98 -4.87 -10.03
CA HIS A 29 7.86 -4.00 -9.72
C HIS A 29 8.22 -2.52 -9.75
N LEU A 30 9.35 -2.14 -9.15
CA LEU A 30 9.84 -0.78 -9.16
C LEU A 30 10.07 -0.34 -10.61
N SER A 31 10.77 -1.15 -11.40
CA SER A 31 11.01 -0.89 -12.82
C SER A 31 9.69 -0.77 -13.61
N GLY A 32 8.75 -1.68 -13.39
CA GLY A 32 7.43 -1.66 -14.05
C GLY A 32 6.52 -0.50 -13.62
N ALA A 33 6.81 0.15 -12.49
CA ALA A 33 6.18 1.39 -12.05
C ALA A 33 6.97 2.64 -12.46
N GLY A 34 8.08 2.48 -13.20
CA GLY A 34 8.96 3.57 -13.59
C GLY A 34 9.77 4.15 -12.42
N ILE A 35 9.85 3.45 -11.30
CA ILE A 35 10.57 3.88 -10.10
C ILE A 35 12.00 3.35 -10.19
N SER A 36 12.98 4.26 -10.18
CA SER A 36 14.40 3.90 -10.17
C SER A 36 14.73 3.11 -8.91
N GLN A 37 15.58 2.10 -9.05
CA GLN A 37 16.08 1.39 -7.87
C GLN A 37 16.98 2.31 -7.06
N SER A 38 16.69 2.42 -5.77
CA SER A 38 17.61 3.06 -4.85
C SER A 38 18.85 2.19 -4.65
N GLN A 39 20.02 2.82 -4.74
CA GLN A 39 21.29 2.24 -4.30
C GLN A 39 21.49 2.40 -2.78
N ASN A 40 20.66 3.21 -2.14
CA ASN A 40 20.63 3.43 -0.71
C ASN A 40 19.80 2.32 -0.03
N GLY A 41 20.34 1.73 1.03
CA GLY A 41 19.70 0.70 1.84
C GLY A 41 20.31 -0.71 1.66
N THR A 42 20.59 -1.38 2.78
CA THR A 42 21.16 -2.74 2.81
C THR A 42 20.09 -3.84 2.78
N ASN A 43 18.86 -3.52 3.18
CA ASN A 43 17.74 -4.47 3.27
C ASN A 43 16.62 -4.13 2.25
N LYS A 44 15.67 -5.06 2.06
CA LYS A 44 14.53 -4.89 1.12
C LYS A 44 13.71 -3.64 1.42
N THR A 45 13.41 -3.44 2.70
CA THR A 45 12.56 -2.36 3.21
C THR A 45 13.17 -1.00 2.92
N ASP A 46 14.45 -0.80 3.22
CA ASP A 46 15.15 0.47 2.98
C ASP A 46 15.27 0.74 1.48
N ARG A 47 15.56 -0.28 0.65
CA ARG A 47 15.60 -0.10 -0.81
C ARG A 47 14.26 0.36 -1.38
N LEU A 48 13.14 -0.20 -0.88
CA LEU A 48 11.79 0.25 -1.21
C LEU A 48 11.53 1.67 -0.70
N PHE A 49 11.83 1.93 0.57
CA PHE A 49 11.62 3.21 1.22
C PHE A 49 12.33 4.34 0.49
N TYR A 50 13.63 4.18 0.21
CA TYR A 50 14.39 5.20 -0.51
C TYR A 50 13.90 5.36 -1.95
N ALA A 51 13.62 4.26 -2.67
CA ALA A 51 13.12 4.34 -4.04
C ALA A 51 11.77 5.09 -4.13
N LEU A 52 10.84 4.79 -3.21
CA LEU A 52 9.54 5.46 -3.12
C LEU A 52 9.68 6.92 -2.67
N LYS A 53 10.58 7.20 -1.72
CA LYS A 53 10.85 8.55 -1.22
C LYS A 53 11.45 9.43 -2.30
N GLU A 54 12.50 8.97 -2.98
CA GLU A 54 13.14 9.69 -4.08
C GLU A 54 12.15 10.01 -5.19
N ARG A 55 11.32 9.02 -5.55
CA ARG A 55 10.26 9.23 -6.55
C ARG A 55 9.24 10.27 -6.09
N GLN A 56 8.76 10.16 -4.86
CA GLN A 56 7.80 11.13 -4.31
C GLN A 56 8.38 12.55 -4.26
N ILE A 57 9.66 12.71 -3.93
CA ILE A 57 10.35 14.00 -3.94
C ILE A 57 10.41 14.55 -5.37
N GLN A 58 10.73 13.70 -6.35
CA GLN A 58 10.79 14.06 -7.76
C GLN A 58 9.43 14.51 -8.31
N ASP A 59 8.36 13.75 -8.04
CA ASP A 59 7.01 14.05 -8.51
C ASP A 59 6.28 15.10 -7.64
N ARG A 60 6.84 15.43 -6.46
CA ARG A 60 6.23 16.28 -5.41
C ARG A 60 4.81 15.83 -5.01
N CYS A 61 4.50 14.54 -5.18
CA CYS A 61 3.21 13.97 -4.84
C CYS A 61 3.30 12.46 -4.53
N GLY A 62 2.36 11.96 -3.73
CA GLY A 62 2.27 10.55 -3.35
C GLY A 62 1.60 9.66 -4.41
N ASN A 63 1.25 10.20 -5.59
CA ASN A 63 0.49 9.46 -6.61
C ASN A 63 1.22 8.20 -7.07
N ASN A 64 2.54 8.26 -7.29
CA ASN A 64 3.32 7.10 -7.74
C ASN A 64 3.43 6.02 -6.66
N VAL A 65 3.54 6.42 -5.39
CA VAL A 65 3.54 5.50 -4.25
C VAL A 65 2.19 4.79 -4.16
N LEU A 66 1.08 5.54 -4.29
CA LEU A 66 -0.25 4.95 -4.30
C LEU A 66 -0.46 4.01 -5.50
N ALA A 67 -0.04 4.42 -6.70
CA ALA A 67 -0.13 3.59 -7.90
C ALA A 67 0.69 2.30 -7.75
N PHE A 68 1.84 2.37 -7.08
CA PHE A 68 2.65 1.20 -6.75
C PHE A 68 1.90 0.25 -5.82
N VAL A 69 1.32 0.76 -4.72
CA VAL A 69 0.52 -0.04 -3.79
C VAL A 69 -0.67 -0.71 -4.49
N VAL A 70 -1.41 0.04 -5.31
CA VAL A 70 -2.54 -0.45 -6.12
C VAL A 70 -2.11 -1.56 -7.09
N ARG A 71 -0.94 -1.41 -7.71
CA ARG A 71 -0.38 -2.45 -8.60
C ARG A 71 -0.03 -3.74 -7.85
N LEU A 72 0.35 -3.63 -6.58
CA LEU A 72 0.65 -4.78 -5.72
C LEU A 72 -0.60 -5.44 -5.18
N LEU A 73 -1.58 -4.65 -4.75
CA LEU A 73 -2.92 -5.09 -4.35
C LEU A 73 -3.81 -5.40 -5.56
N ASN A 74 -3.25 -6.03 -6.58
CA ASN A 74 -4.02 -6.52 -7.71
C ASN A 74 -4.47 -7.96 -7.40
N PRO A 75 -5.78 -8.26 -7.33
CA PRO A 75 -6.27 -9.59 -6.98
C PRO A 75 -5.74 -10.68 -7.92
N LYS A 76 -5.38 -10.34 -9.16
CA LYS A 76 -4.74 -11.27 -10.11
C LYS A 76 -3.37 -11.82 -9.66
N ARG A 77 -2.76 -11.21 -8.63
CA ARG A 77 -1.47 -11.64 -8.07
C ARG A 77 -1.62 -12.61 -6.90
N TYR A 78 -2.80 -12.70 -6.34
CA TYR A 78 -3.07 -13.52 -5.16
C TYR A 78 -3.66 -14.85 -5.59
N ASN A 79 -3.26 -15.90 -4.88
CA ASN A 79 -3.82 -17.23 -5.09
C ASN A 79 -5.10 -17.44 -4.26
N SER A 80 -5.25 -16.68 -3.17
CA SER A 80 -6.37 -16.74 -2.25
C SER A 80 -6.91 -15.36 -1.92
N GLU A 81 -8.23 -15.24 -1.80
CA GLU A 81 -8.88 -13.99 -1.38
C GLU A 81 -8.48 -13.59 0.04
N ASP A 82 -8.28 -14.53 0.97
CA ASP A 82 -7.87 -14.25 2.34
C ASP A 82 -6.49 -13.58 2.43
N GLU A 83 -5.52 -14.01 1.61
CA GLU A 83 -4.20 -13.37 1.52
C GLU A 83 -4.31 -11.94 1.00
N PHE A 84 -5.11 -11.75 -0.06
CA PHE A 84 -5.39 -10.43 -0.61
C PHE A 84 -6.05 -9.51 0.43
N GLU A 85 -7.05 -10.00 1.15
CA GLU A 85 -7.73 -9.24 2.19
C GLU A 85 -6.82 -8.90 3.35
N LYS A 86 -5.95 -9.82 3.76
CA LYS A 86 -4.98 -9.59 4.83
C LYS A 86 -4.02 -8.46 4.47
N ASP A 87 -3.39 -8.54 3.30
CA ASP A 87 -2.45 -7.52 2.85
C ASP A 87 -3.14 -6.18 2.57
N ARG A 88 -4.35 -6.21 1.98
CA ARG A 88 -5.20 -5.02 1.78
C ARG A 88 -5.55 -4.36 3.11
N THR A 89 -5.94 -5.14 4.12
CA THR A 89 -6.29 -4.64 5.46
C THR A 89 -5.10 -3.95 6.10
N THR A 90 -3.93 -4.60 6.09
CA THR A 90 -2.71 -4.05 6.69
C THR A 90 -2.23 -2.78 5.99
N LEU A 91 -2.32 -2.70 4.66
CA LEU A 91 -2.01 -1.48 3.91
C LEU A 91 -3.05 -0.38 4.16
N ASN A 92 -4.34 -0.72 4.18
CA ASN A 92 -5.41 0.22 4.48
C ASN A 92 -5.26 0.82 5.87
N GLU A 93 -4.84 0.06 6.88
CA GLU A 93 -4.58 0.60 8.22
C GLU A 93 -3.58 1.77 8.20
N LYS A 94 -2.66 1.81 7.22
CA LYS A 94 -1.71 2.92 7.06
C LYS A 94 -2.25 4.01 6.13
N LEU A 95 -2.88 3.63 5.03
CA LEU A 95 -3.41 4.57 4.03
C LEU A 95 -4.59 5.41 4.57
N VAL A 96 -5.40 4.88 5.48
CA VAL A 96 -6.56 5.60 6.04
C VAL A 96 -6.15 6.83 6.85
N TYR A 97 -4.93 6.89 7.40
CA TYR A 97 -4.39 8.11 8.02
C TYR A 97 -4.18 9.24 7.00
N GLU A 98 -3.88 8.86 5.76
CA GLU A 98 -3.65 9.77 4.65
C GLU A 98 -4.96 10.16 3.95
N GLY A 99 -6.05 9.47 4.31
CA GLY A 99 -7.39 9.65 3.74
C GLY A 99 -7.60 8.82 2.47
N ILE A 100 -6.93 7.67 2.40
CA ILE A 100 -6.94 6.79 1.24
C ILE A 100 -7.26 5.37 1.69
N GLU A 101 -8.03 4.67 0.89
CA GLU A 101 -8.46 3.31 1.16
C GLU A 101 -8.45 2.52 -0.13
N ILE A 102 -8.02 1.26 -0.09
CA ILE A 102 -8.09 0.35 -1.23
C ILE A 102 -9.34 -0.52 -1.10
N ASP A 103 -10.21 -0.44 -2.10
CA ASP A 103 -11.45 -1.21 -2.21
C ASP A 103 -11.17 -2.67 -2.62
N LYS A 104 -12.17 -3.55 -2.56
CA LYS A 104 -12.07 -4.98 -2.91
C LYS A 104 -11.58 -5.22 -4.34
N SER A 105 -11.82 -4.28 -5.26
CA SER A 105 -11.30 -4.37 -6.62
C SER A 105 -9.82 -4.00 -6.75
N GLY A 106 -9.13 -3.70 -5.65
CA GLY A 106 -7.75 -3.21 -5.67
C GLY A 106 -7.64 -1.74 -6.07
N GLN A 107 -8.74 -0.98 -6.09
CA GLN A 107 -8.75 0.42 -6.53
C GLN A 107 -8.67 1.38 -5.34
N PRO A 108 -7.92 2.49 -5.47
CA PRO A 108 -7.84 3.49 -4.42
C PRO A 108 -9.10 4.36 -4.39
N ARG A 109 -9.55 4.67 -3.18
CA ARG A 109 -10.71 5.50 -2.87
C ARG A 109 -10.32 6.55 -1.84
N GLN A 110 -10.85 7.75 -1.99
CA GLN A 110 -10.68 8.79 -0.97
C GLN A 110 -11.68 8.57 0.16
N VAL A 111 -11.17 8.60 1.37
CA VAL A 111 -11.95 8.46 2.60
C VAL A 111 -11.54 9.53 3.60
N ASP A 112 -12.35 9.69 4.64
CA ASP A 112 -12.01 10.55 5.77
C ASP A 112 -10.70 10.08 6.43
N ARG A 113 -9.95 10.97 7.08
CA ARG A 113 -8.66 10.59 7.70
C ARG A 113 -8.88 10.01 9.09
N ALA A 114 -8.35 8.81 9.34
CA ALA A 114 -8.31 8.26 10.68
C ALA A 114 -7.37 9.11 11.55
N LYS A 115 -7.81 9.44 12.78
CA LYS A 115 -6.99 10.18 13.75
C LYS A 115 -6.36 9.26 14.79
N THR A 116 -6.91 8.05 14.95
CA THR A 116 -6.49 7.09 15.98
C THR A 116 -6.25 5.70 15.41
N ILE A 117 -5.42 4.91 16.10
CA ILE A 117 -5.14 3.50 15.77
C ILE A 117 -6.41 2.67 15.79
N SER A 118 -7.31 2.93 16.74
CA SER A 118 -8.59 2.24 16.83
C SER A 118 -9.51 2.57 15.66
N GLU A 119 -9.55 3.82 15.19
CA GLU A 119 -10.30 4.17 13.98
C GLU A 119 -9.70 3.53 12.73
N ALA A 120 -8.38 3.56 12.58
CA ALA A 120 -7.71 2.95 11.45
C ALA A 120 -7.98 1.44 11.38
N LYS A 121 -7.81 0.74 12.52
CA LYS A 121 -8.15 -0.68 12.64
C LYS A 121 -9.61 -0.97 12.40
N SER A 122 -10.52 -0.21 13.03
CA SER A 122 -11.96 -0.42 12.87
C SER A 122 -12.40 -0.22 11.42
N ARG A 123 -11.83 0.77 10.71
CA ARG A 123 -12.12 0.96 9.29
C ARG A 123 -11.58 -0.20 8.46
N SER A 124 -10.33 -0.58 8.65
CA SER A 124 -9.75 -1.73 7.94
C SER A 124 -10.50 -3.04 8.22
N LEU A 125 -10.95 -3.27 9.45
CA LEU A 125 -11.76 -4.44 9.83
C LEU A 125 -13.19 -4.38 9.27
N LYS A 126 -13.87 -3.23 9.31
CA LYS A 126 -15.20 -3.06 8.70
C LYS A 126 -15.16 -3.31 7.19
N ILE A 127 -14.05 -2.96 6.55
CA ILE A 127 -13.81 -3.25 5.14
C ILE A 127 -13.71 -4.77 4.93
N LYS A 128 -13.01 -5.51 5.82
CA LYS A 128 -12.94 -6.98 5.79
C LYS A 128 -14.31 -7.63 6.07
N GLU A 129 -15.06 -7.16 7.07
CA GLU A 129 -16.37 -7.72 7.40
C GLU A 129 -17.41 -7.48 6.30
N LYS A 130 -17.39 -6.31 5.65
CA LYS A 130 -18.23 -6.05 4.47
C LYS A 130 -17.90 -6.96 3.29
N VAL A 131 -16.72 -7.56 3.24
CA VAL A 131 -16.36 -8.52 2.18
C VAL A 131 -16.95 -9.90 2.49
N HIS A 132 -16.88 -10.35 3.74
CA HIS A 132 -17.45 -11.65 4.13
C HIS A 132 -18.98 -11.65 4.25
N GLY A 133 -19.60 -10.47 4.37
CA GLY A 133 -21.05 -10.31 4.60
C GLY A 133 -21.93 -10.07 3.36
N ILE A 134 -21.37 -10.00 2.14
CA ILE A 134 -22.20 -9.89 0.91
C ILE A 134 -22.38 -11.28 0.31
N GLY A 135 -23.26 -12.03 0.94
CA GLY A 135 -23.64 -13.37 0.52
C GLY A 135 -24.94 -13.85 1.16
N VAL A 136 -25.94 -12.96 1.30
CA VAL A 136 -27.37 -13.31 1.44
C VAL A 136 -28.17 -12.08 0.99
N ASP A 137 -28.71 -12.12 -0.22
CA ASP A 137 -30.15 -12.18 -0.48
C ASP A 137 -30.38 -12.75 -1.89
#